data_AF-A0A936CM56-F1
#
_entry.id   AF-A0A936CM56-F1
#
_cell.length_a   1.000
_cell.length_b   1.000
_cell.length_c   1.000
_cell.angle_alpha   90.00
_cell.angle_beta   90.00
_cell.angle_gamma   90.00
#
_symmetry.space_group_name_H-M   'P 1'
#
loop_
_entity.id
_entity.type
_entity.pdbx_description
1 polymer ?
#
loop_
_entity_poly.entity_id
_entity_poly.type
_entity_poly.pdbx_seq_one_letter_code
_entity_poly.pdbx_strand_id
1 'polypeptide(L)'
;MESDRKVEQFFASISGGESAYSDGLFTYLAVRQEAALLLVSGSLTYQFRPAPTVMPVFNSPSIQVGQVRFSDLKMTGRQIVAALEAGEIEIPGGRLLFSSPPHGLRESGFTPFSPGGITTQRRIASLLLAGQATDGWLYEPHIDWELRASNPPYHSLRDLQHAYGLNAGIPPHAYIEFTAITIAEIDAGESTVDGTKARVGIFFSPHLPTDKVSLGLIVQGIDQVHERRYFSSNDLTWTTRELSQYGLLEVTVPEGAIVNCIVSYDGLAQHYFWIGDPKVTRNPRRAALEAADGELKHMVEFLSAKKKQPQDDFELAVAWLFWLLGFSAAHLGTVSTKLMDWSDMIVATPRGNLAIVECTVGNLKADTKLQKLVTRVAEVRKRLDAGNNKNIQLLPVMVSAKDQAELDAEIEEAQRYGVYVMTRESIDSALARTAFINNADRTFDEALAETEEARLRLNKAKTDVETLA
;
A
#
# COMPACT_ATOMS: atom_id res chain seq x y z
N MET A 1 -14.21 33.05 15.54
CA MET A 1 -15.50 32.94 14.80
C MET A 1 -15.37 32.11 13.53
N GLU A 2 -14.52 32.47 12.54
CA GLU A 2 -14.35 31.58 11.36
C GLU A 2 -13.57 30.30 11.69
N SER A 3 -12.53 30.38 12.54
CA SER A 3 -11.79 29.21 13.01
C SER A 3 -12.70 28.21 13.72
N ASP A 4 -13.44 28.67 14.72
CA ASP A 4 -14.40 27.87 15.49
C ASP A 4 -15.43 27.17 14.56
N ARG A 5 -15.87 27.85 13.50
CA ARG A 5 -16.78 27.27 12.51
C ARG A 5 -16.14 26.09 11.77
N LYS A 6 -14.87 26.18 11.40
CA LYS A 6 -14.15 25.11 10.68
C LYS A 6 -13.89 23.91 11.56
N VAL A 7 -13.54 24.15 12.82
CA VAL A 7 -13.42 23.11 13.86
C VAL A 7 -14.75 22.38 14.04
N GLU A 8 -15.86 23.11 14.19
CA GLU A 8 -17.19 22.49 14.31
C GLU A 8 -17.60 21.73 13.04
N GLN A 9 -17.27 22.23 11.85
CA GLN A 9 -17.52 21.51 10.60
C GLN A 9 -16.75 20.18 10.53
N PHE A 10 -15.50 20.17 11.00
CA PHE A 10 -14.70 18.94 11.08
C PHE A 10 -15.35 17.92 12.02
N PHE A 11 -15.65 18.30 13.26
CA PHE A 11 -16.24 17.37 14.22
C PHE A 11 -17.66 16.94 13.83
N ALA A 12 -18.46 17.82 13.25
CA ALA A 12 -19.75 17.45 12.68
C ALA A 12 -19.60 16.34 11.63
N SER A 13 -18.55 16.40 10.79
CA SER A 13 -18.29 15.41 9.75
C SER A 13 -17.89 14.02 10.26
N ILE A 14 -17.43 13.92 11.52
CA ILE A 14 -16.98 12.67 12.14
C ILE A 14 -17.83 12.23 13.35
N SER A 15 -18.83 13.02 13.73
CA SER A 15 -19.64 12.86 14.96
C SER A 15 -20.28 11.48 15.16
N GLY A 16 -20.64 10.78 14.07
CA GLY A 16 -21.21 9.43 14.16
C GLY A 16 -20.19 8.34 14.53
N GLY A 17 -18.89 8.60 14.32
CA GLY A 17 -17.81 7.62 14.41
C GLY A 17 -16.75 7.92 15.46
N GLU A 18 -16.94 8.91 16.34
CA GLU A 18 -15.89 9.37 17.27
C GLU A 18 -15.30 8.24 18.13
N SER A 19 -16.12 7.30 18.59
CA SER A 19 -15.66 6.17 19.41
C SER A 19 -14.84 5.14 18.62
N ALA A 20 -14.88 5.15 17.28
CA ALA A 20 -14.02 4.30 16.46
C ALA A 20 -12.56 4.74 16.47
N TYR A 21 -12.28 5.97 16.90
CA TYR A 21 -10.96 6.58 16.79
C TYR A 21 -10.14 6.50 18.08
N SER A 22 -10.44 5.53 18.94
CA SER A 22 -9.69 5.25 20.18
C SER A 22 -8.21 4.98 19.94
N ASP A 23 -7.87 4.44 18.76
CA ASP A 23 -6.51 4.09 18.35
C ASP A 23 -5.82 5.18 17.52
N GLY A 24 -6.29 6.42 17.65
CA GLY A 24 -5.66 7.57 17.02
C GLY A 24 -4.21 7.75 17.46
N LEU A 25 -3.41 8.33 16.57
CA LEU A 25 -1.98 8.58 16.79
C LEU A 25 -1.69 10.06 16.63
N PHE A 26 -1.06 10.66 17.63
CA PHE A 26 -0.53 12.01 17.59
C PHE A 26 0.99 11.96 17.43
N THR A 27 1.49 12.40 16.29
CA THR A 27 2.92 12.57 16.00
C THR A 27 3.27 14.05 16.06
N TYR A 28 4.40 14.40 16.67
CA TYR A 28 4.82 15.79 16.78
C TYR A 28 6.33 15.97 16.58
N LEU A 29 6.71 17.17 16.11
CA LEU A 29 8.06 17.72 16.11
C LEU A 29 8.03 19.04 16.90
N ALA A 30 8.87 19.14 17.92
CA ALA A 30 9.00 20.32 18.75
C ALA A 30 10.46 20.77 18.86
N VAL A 31 10.66 22.08 19.03
CA VAL A 31 11.97 22.71 19.28
C VAL A 31 12.09 23.00 20.77
N ARG A 32 13.27 22.76 21.32
CA ARG A 32 13.62 23.17 22.69
C ARG A 32 14.00 24.64 22.67
N GLN A 33 13.22 25.47 23.36
CA GLN A 33 13.59 26.84 23.66
C GLN A 33 13.50 27.05 25.17
N GLU A 34 14.63 27.42 25.78
CA GLU A 34 14.77 27.54 27.23
C GLU A 34 14.37 26.24 27.95
N ALA A 35 13.30 26.28 28.75
CA ALA A 35 12.75 25.14 29.48
C ALA A 35 11.46 24.56 28.84
N ALA A 36 11.09 25.03 27.64
CA ALA A 36 9.84 24.66 26.98
C ALA A 36 10.06 23.93 25.65
N LEU A 37 9.06 23.13 25.25
CA LEU A 37 8.99 22.50 23.94
C LEU A 37 7.97 23.25 23.09
N LEU A 38 8.44 23.96 22.08
CA LEU A 38 7.59 24.66 21.11
C LEU A 38 7.25 23.74 19.95
N LEU A 39 5.96 23.47 19.76
CA LEU A 39 5.48 22.64 18.67
C LEU A 39 5.70 23.36 17.33
N VAL A 40 6.35 22.67 16.39
CA VAL A 40 6.55 23.14 15.01
C VAL A 40 5.57 22.44 14.08
N SER A 41 5.49 21.11 14.15
CA SER A 41 4.55 20.37 13.33
C SER A 41 3.93 19.23 14.11
N GLY A 42 2.65 19.00 13.85
CA GLY A 42 1.89 17.90 14.42
C GLY A 42 1.02 17.23 13.37
N SER A 43 0.86 15.92 13.49
CA SER A 43 -0.14 15.17 12.75
C SER A 43 -0.90 14.30 13.73
N LEU A 44 -2.21 14.35 13.62
CA LEU A 44 -3.13 13.63 14.46
C LEU A 44 -4.05 12.85 13.56
N THR A 45 -3.93 11.52 13.57
CA THR A 45 -4.70 10.64 12.69
C THR A 45 -5.74 9.89 13.50
N TYR A 46 -7.02 10.16 13.27
CA TYR A 46 -8.15 9.41 13.77
C TYR A 46 -8.35 8.18 12.88
N GLN A 47 -8.07 6.99 13.42
CA GLN A 47 -8.15 5.71 12.72
C GLN A 47 -8.74 4.63 13.62
N PHE A 48 -9.41 3.65 13.01
CA PHE A 48 -10.00 2.52 13.73
C PHE A 48 -9.18 1.24 13.66
N ARG A 49 -8.24 1.17 12.71
CA ARG A 49 -7.27 0.08 12.67
C ARG A 49 -6.13 0.46 13.62
N PRO A 50 -5.56 -0.50 14.36
CA PRO A 50 -4.52 -0.21 15.31
C PRO A 50 -3.36 0.50 14.62
N ALA A 51 -2.90 1.59 15.24
CA ALA A 51 -1.69 2.27 14.80
C ALA A 51 -0.51 1.29 14.75
N PRO A 52 0.47 1.53 13.86
CA PRO A 52 1.79 0.91 13.97
C PRO A 52 2.34 1.01 15.40
N THR A 53 3.31 0.17 15.73
CA THR A 53 4.04 0.28 17.00
C THR A 53 4.55 1.71 17.17
N VAL A 54 4.17 2.34 18.28
CA VAL A 54 4.57 3.71 18.63
C VAL A 54 6.09 3.75 18.74
N MET A 55 6.72 4.66 18.01
CA MET A 55 8.16 4.86 18.09
C MET A 55 8.54 5.51 19.42
N PRO A 56 9.69 5.13 20.02
CA PRO A 56 10.25 5.83 21.17
C PRO A 56 10.41 7.33 20.89
N VAL A 57 10.32 8.18 21.92
CA VAL A 57 10.57 9.62 21.74
C VAL A 57 12.04 9.85 21.40
N PHE A 58 12.29 10.52 20.28
CA PHE A 58 13.62 11.00 19.92
C PHE A 58 13.90 12.35 20.59
N ASN A 59 15.09 12.48 21.15
CA ASN A 59 15.55 13.68 21.84
C ASN A 59 16.93 14.08 21.36
N SER A 60 17.10 15.38 21.14
CA SER A 60 18.39 15.99 20.87
C SER A 60 18.46 17.36 21.60
N PRO A 61 19.64 18.01 21.68
CA PRO A 61 19.79 19.31 22.32
C PRO A 61 18.78 20.38 21.84
N SER A 62 18.46 20.37 20.54
CA SER A 62 17.63 21.39 19.90
C SER A 62 16.19 20.96 19.67
N ILE A 63 15.89 19.65 19.52
CA ILE A 63 14.53 19.18 19.16
C ILE A 63 14.08 17.93 19.93
N GLN A 64 12.77 17.67 19.84
CA GLN A 64 12.12 16.46 20.30
C GLN A 64 11.09 16.02 19.25
N VAL A 65 11.09 14.74 18.91
CA VAL A 65 10.08 14.13 18.01
C VAL A 65 9.48 12.92 18.70
N GLY A 66 8.17 12.80 18.67
CA GLY A 66 7.49 11.72 19.37
C GLY A 66 6.17 11.32 18.74
N GLN A 67 5.70 10.16 19.17
CA GLN A 67 4.40 9.60 18.86
C GLN A 67 3.68 9.28 20.18
N VAL A 68 2.41 9.63 20.25
CA VAL A 68 1.56 9.42 21.44
C VAL A 68 0.23 8.86 20.98
N ARG A 69 -0.24 7.77 21.61
CA ARG A 69 -1.59 7.28 21.32
C ARG A 69 -2.62 8.20 21.94
N PHE A 70 -3.77 8.25 21.32
CA PHE A 70 -4.94 8.96 21.84
C PHE A 70 -5.32 8.54 23.26
N SER A 71 -5.26 7.24 23.53
CA SER A 71 -5.47 6.67 24.86
C SER A 71 -4.54 7.26 25.93
N ASP A 72 -3.31 7.61 25.55
CA ASP A 72 -2.27 8.03 26.50
C ASP A 72 -2.42 9.51 26.87
N LEU A 73 -3.03 10.31 25.98
CA LEU A 73 -3.36 11.72 26.24
C LEU A 73 -4.54 11.87 27.22
N LYS A 74 -5.39 10.85 27.36
CA LYS A 74 -6.61 10.89 28.19
C LYS A 74 -7.53 12.07 27.86
N MET A 75 -7.53 12.48 26.59
CA MET A 75 -8.31 13.61 26.06
C MET A 75 -9.08 13.15 24.83
N THR A 76 -10.27 13.71 24.63
CA THR A 76 -11.00 13.57 23.36
C THR A 76 -10.36 14.43 22.27
N GLY A 77 -10.66 14.13 21.01
CA GLY A 77 -10.22 14.96 19.89
C GLY A 77 -10.56 16.44 20.04
N ARG A 78 -11.78 16.75 20.53
CA ARG A 78 -12.22 18.13 20.81
C ARG A 78 -11.42 18.77 21.94
N GLN A 79 -11.11 18.03 23.00
CA GLN A 79 -10.27 18.52 24.09
C GLN A 79 -8.84 18.79 23.63
N ILE A 80 -8.29 17.95 22.74
CA ILE A 80 -6.98 18.16 22.13
C ILE A 80 -6.97 19.46 21.32
N VAL A 81 -7.95 19.66 20.43
CA VAL A 81 -8.10 20.92 19.68
C VAL A 81 -8.21 22.11 20.62
N ALA A 82 -9.07 22.03 21.65
CA ALA A 82 -9.26 23.12 22.60
C ALA A 82 -7.99 23.44 23.42
N ALA A 83 -7.18 22.43 23.77
CA ALA A 83 -5.92 22.63 24.50
C ALA A 83 -4.86 23.29 23.60
N LEU A 84 -4.73 22.82 22.37
CA LEU A 84 -3.88 23.46 21.36
C LEU A 84 -4.36 24.90 21.09
N GLU A 85 -5.67 25.13 21.08
CA GLU A 85 -6.24 26.47 21.03
C GLU A 85 -6.01 27.28 22.32
N ALA A 86 -5.88 26.66 23.49
CA ALA A 86 -5.44 27.36 24.69
C ALA A 86 -3.94 27.70 24.67
N GLY A 87 -3.19 27.06 23.76
CA GLY A 87 -1.77 27.32 23.52
C GLY A 87 -0.83 26.26 24.08
N GLU A 88 -1.35 25.19 24.68
CA GLU A 88 -0.52 24.12 25.23
C GLU A 88 -1.24 22.78 25.29
N ILE A 89 -0.50 21.68 25.17
CA ILE A 89 -1.01 20.32 25.36
C ILE A 89 -0.04 19.51 26.22
N GLU A 90 -0.59 18.79 27.19
CA GLU A 90 0.14 17.83 28.02
C GLU A 90 0.32 16.52 27.24
N ILE A 91 1.53 15.99 27.26
CA ILE A 91 1.89 14.70 26.66
C ILE A 91 2.63 13.83 27.69
N PRO A 92 2.69 12.51 27.50
CA PRO A 92 3.58 11.68 28.30
C PRO A 92 5.02 12.19 28.22
N GLY A 93 5.57 12.62 29.35
CA GLY A 93 6.95 13.10 29.45
C GLY A 93 7.13 14.62 29.29
N GLY A 94 6.07 15.42 29.17
CA GLY A 94 6.19 16.88 29.23
C GLY A 94 5.01 17.64 28.65
N ARG A 95 5.23 18.92 28.37
CA ARG A 95 4.24 19.82 27.79
C ARG A 95 4.74 20.38 26.47
N LEU A 96 3.86 20.44 25.48
CA LEU A 96 4.09 21.12 24.21
C LEU A 96 3.35 22.45 24.20
N LEU A 97 4.04 23.53 23.78
CA LEU A 97 3.45 24.84 23.59
C LEU A 97 3.13 25.05 22.11
N PHE A 98 1.92 25.50 21.83
CA PHE A 98 1.42 25.82 20.49
C PHE A 98 0.89 27.26 20.47
N SER A 99 1.81 28.21 20.43
CA SER A 99 1.47 29.62 20.54
C SER A 99 0.66 30.13 19.35
N SER A 100 -0.34 30.95 19.65
CA SER A 100 -1.10 31.71 18.65
C SER A 100 -0.23 32.77 17.97
N PRO A 101 -0.53 33.16 16.72
CA PRO A 101 0.03 34.34 16.10
C PRO A 101 -0.22 35.61 16.96
N PRO A 102 0.74 36.55 17.05
CA PRO A 102 0.65 37.74 17.91
C PRO A 102 -0.49 38.71 17.59
N HIS A 103 -1.14 38.56 16.43
CA HIS A 103 -2.30 39.35 16.01
C HIS A 103 -3.65 38.62 16.14
N GLY A 104 -3.68 37.46 16.82
CA GLY A 104 -4.91 36.79 17.22
C GLY A 104 -5.73 36.12 16.10
N LEU A 105 -5.33 36.26 14.84
CA LEU A 105 -5.93 35.52 13.73
C LEU A 105 -5.29 34.15 13.63
N ARG A 106 -5.88 33.17 14.32
CA ARG A 106 -5.60 31.76 14.01
C ARG A 106 -6.27 31.39 12.71
N GLU A 107 -5.48 30.91 11.77
CA GLU A 107 -5.98 30.32 10.55
C GLU A 107 -6.25 28.83 10.79
N SER A 108 -7.47 28.41 10.51
CA SER A 108 -7.80 26.99 10.44
C SER A 108 -8.34 26.65 9.05
N GLY A 109 -7.86 25.59 8.46
CA GLY A 109 -8.37 25.03 7.21
C GLY A 109 -9.22 23.80 7.50
N PHE A 110 -10.40 23.68 6.91
CA PHE A 110 -11.15 22.41 6.92
C PHE A 110 -11.38 21.95 5.49
N THR A 111 -10.95 20.73 5.20
CA THR A 111 -11.10 20.06 3.91
C THR A 111 -11.94 18.80 4.13
N PRO A 112 -13.25 18.81 3.80
CA PRO A 112 -14.13 17.66 4.04
C PRO A 112 -13.79 16.43 3.19
N PHE A 113 -13.09 16.64 2.08
CA PHE A 113 -12.63 15.60 1.16
C PHE A 113 -11.19 15.89 0.75
N SER A 114 -10.22 15.27 1.45
CA SER A 114 -8.81 15.45 1.14
C SER A 114 -8.49 14.90 -0.27
N PRO A 115 -7.54 15.49 -1.01
CA PRO A 115 -7.14 14.98 -2.32
C PRO A 115 -6.72 13.49 -2.28
N GLY A 116 -6.00 13.07 -1.23
CA GLY A 116 -5.61 11.66 -1.03
C GLY A 116 -6.79 10.73 -0.75
N GLY A 117 -7.85 11.23 -0.10
CA GLY A 117 -9.12 10.51 0.03
C GLY A 117 -9.79 10.30 -1.33
N ILE A 118 -9.90 11.37 -2.12
CA ILE A 118 -10.53 11.32 -3.46
C ILE A 118 -9.84 10.31 -4.37
N THR A 119 -8.50 10.31 -4.44
CA THR A 119 -7.74 9.39 -5.29
C THR A 119 -7.88 7.93 -4.85
N THR A 120 -8.08 7.70 -3.55
CA THR A 120 -8.28 6.37 -2.98
C THR A 120 -9.75 6.02 -2.74
N GLN A 121 -10.68 6.82 -3.29
CA GLN A 121 -12.13 6.62 -3.19
C GLN A 121 -12.69 6.63 -1.75
N ARG A 122 -11.94 7.21 -0.82
CA ARG A 122 -12.25 7.33 0.61
C ARG A 122 -12.71 8.73 0.97
N ARG A 123 -13.64 8.81 1.92
CA ARG A 123 -13.98 10.06 2.60
C ARG A 123 -12.99 10.31 3.72
N ILE A 124 -11.93 11.07 3.41
CA ILE A 124 -10.95 11.53 4.39
C ILE A 124 -11.19 13.02 4.63
N ALA A 125 -11.46 13.38 5.87
CA ALA A 125 -11.62 14.77 6.29
C ALA A 125 -10.34 15.25 6.97
N SER A 126 -9.89 16.47 6.68
CA SER A 126 -8.76 17.08 7.38
C SER A 126 -9.07 18.46 7.94
N LEU A 127 -8.56 18.73 9.14
CA LEU A 127 -8.57 20.02 9.80
C LEU A 127 -7.12 20.43 10.05
N LEU A 128 -6.72 21.59 9.53
CA LEU A 128 -5.42 22.20 9.77
C LEU A 128 -5.59 23.32 10.78
N LEU A 129 -4.79 23.32 11.85
CA LEU A 129 -4.64 24.44 12.77
C LEU A 129 -3.28 25.08 12.56
N ALA A 130 -3.24 26.37 12.22
CA ALA A 130 -2.01 27.13 12.11
C ALA A 130 -1.68 27.86 13.43
N GLY A 131 -0.40 27.82 13.81
CA GLY A 131 0.18 28.51 14.95
C GLY A 131 1.06 29.67 14.52
N GLN A 132 1.92 30.14 15.43
CA GLN A 132 2.84 31.25 15.16
C GLN A 132 3.90 30.92 14.09
N ALA A 133 4.49 31.97 13.50
CA ALA A 133 5.62 31.83 12.60
C ALA A 133 6.81 31.13 13.28
N THR A 134 7.45 30.22 12.56
CA THR A 134 8.57 29.40 13.04
C THR A 134 9.93 29.93 12.55
N ASP A 135 9.94 31.14 11.97
CA ASP A 135 11.15 31.78 11.44
C ASP A 135 12.25 31.83 12.51
N GLY A 136 13.40 31.24 12.18
CA GLY A 136 14.57 31.20 13.06
C GLY A 136 14.52 30.18 14.20
N TRP A 137 13.46 29.38 14.36
CA TRP A 137 13.43 28.32 15.38
C TRP A 137 14.26 27.10 14.96
N LEU A 138 14.27 26.84 13.66
CA LEU A 138 14.98 25.71 13.08
C LEU A 138 16.08 26.25 12.16
N TYR A 139 17.33 26.09 12.60
CA TYR A 139 18.48 26.28 11.72
C TYR A 139 18.91 24.91 11.17
N GLU A 140 18.29 24.52 10.05
CA GLU A 140 18.42 23.17 9.45
C GLU A 140 19.87 22.65 9.40
N PRO A 141 20.90 23.42 8.96
CA PRO A 141 22.26 22.89 8.91
C PRO A 141 22.77 22.43 10.28
N HIS A 142 22.47 23.15 11.35
CA HIS A 142 22.92 22.78 12.69
C HIS A 142 22.16 21.55 13.20
N ILE A 143 20.84 21.51 12.99
CA ILE A 143 20.01 20.38 13.38
C ILE A 143 20.43 19.11 12.63
N ASP A 144 20.70 19.19 11.33
CA ASP A 144 21.16 18.04 10.55
C ASP A 144 22.48 17.47 11.10
N TRP A 145 23.44 18.30 11.50
CA TRP A 145 24.67 17.84 12.14
C TRP A 145 24.44 17.24 13.54
N GLU A 146 23.54 17.82 14.32
CA GLU A 146 23.10 17.28 15.61
C GLU A 146 22.46 15.89 15.45
N LEU A 147 21.59 15.72 14.44
CA LEU A 147 20.92 14.47 14.11
C LEU A 147 21.89 13.38 13.67
N ARG A 148 22.92 13.73 12.90
CA ARG A 148 23.97 12.77 12.49
C ARG A 148 24.81 12.27 13.67
N ALA A 149 24.94 13.08 14.71
CA ALA A 149 25.67 12.73 15.93
C ALA A 149 24.80 12.00 16.98
N SER A 150 23.49 11.91 16.76
CA SER A 150 22.54 11.29 17.68
C SER A 150 22.56 9.74 17.64
N ASN A 151 21.88 9.10 18.59
CA ASN A 151 21.72 7.64 18.64
C ASN A 151 20.24 7.27 18.86
N PRO A 152 19.55 6.67 17.86
CA PRO A 152 20.07 6.34 16.53
C PRO A 152 20.34 7.60 15.69
N PRO A 153 21.33 7.58 14.78
CA PRO A 153 21.62 8.73 13.93
C PRO A 153 20.59 8.88 12.81
N TYR A 154 20.29 10.12 12.45
CA TYR A 154 19.46 10.47 11.29
C TYR A 154 20.25 11.38 10.33
N HIS A 155 20.02 11.26 9.02
CA HIS A 155 20.78 12.03 8.02
C HIS A 155 20.44 13.53 8.07
N SER A 156 19.16 13.85 8.22
CA SER A 156 18.61 15.22 8.24
C SER A 156 17.30 15.28 9.00
N LEU A 157 16.79 16.49 9.24
CA LEU A 157 15.47 16.70 9.84
C LEU A 157 14.35 16.04 9.02
N ARG A 158 14.48 16.05 7.69
CA ARG A 158 13.51 15.39 6.80
C ARG A 158 13.51 13.87 6.94
N ASP A 159 14.68 13.26 7.10
CA ASP A 159 14.83 11.83 7.35
C ASP A 159 14.15 11.45 8.68
N LEU A 160 14.40 12.23 9.74
CA LEU A 160 13.73 12.07 11.03
C LEU A 160 12.21 12.24 10.92
N GLN A 161 11.72 13.29 10.26
CA GLN A 161 10.28 13.51 10.05
C GLN A 161 9.64 12.33 9.30
N HIS A 162 10.27 11.85 8.24
CA HIS A 162 9.80 10.70 7.47
C HIS A 162 9.73 9.42 8.32
N ALA A 163 10.76 9.16 9.12
CA ALA A 163 10.79 8.01 10.03
C ALA A 163 9.61 8.01 11.01
N TYR A 164 9.16 9.18 11.47
CA TYR A 164 8.02 9.33 12.37
C TYR A 164 6.67 9.50 11.66
N GLY A 165 6.65 9.54 10.32
CA GLY A 165 5.43 9.70 9.51
C GLY A 165 4.93 11.14 9.38
N LEU A 166 5.77 12.14 9.63
CA LEU A 166 5.48 13.55 9.34
C LEU A 166 5.88 13.86 7.89
N ASN A 167 4.89 14.09 7.02
CA ASN A 167 5.10 14.17 5.57
C ASN A 167 5.13 15.60 4.99
N ALA A 168 4.87 16.62 5.80
CA ALA A 168 5.04 18.00 5.36
C ALA A 168 6.45 18.49 5.74
N GLY A 169 7.05 19.32 4.88
CA GLY A 169 8.34 19.95 5.14
C GLY A 169 8.30 20.89 6.34
N ILE A 170 9.22 21.85 6.42
CA ILE A 170 9.17 22.90 7.44
C ILE A 170 8.36 24.06 6.86
N PRO A 171 7.08 24.24 7.24
CA PRO A 171 6.34 25.42 6.85
C PRO A 171 6.83 26.67 7.58
N PRO A 172 6.48 27.87 7.07
CA PRO A 172 6.80 29.14 7.73
C PRO A 172 6.06 29.34 9.07
N HIS A 173 5.05 28.51 9.36
CA HIS A 173 4.25 28.58 10.58
C HIS A 173 4.15 27.22 11.24
N ALA A 174 4.07 27.19 12.56
CA ALA A 174 3.74 25.97 13.27
C ALA A 174 2.37 25.47 12.82
N TYR A 175 2.16 24.16 12.72
CA TYR A 175 0.85 23.63 12.32
C TYR A 175 0.57 22.26 12.91
N ILE A 176 -0.72 21.93 12.96
CA ILE A 176 -1.18 20.61 13.33
C ILE A 176 -2.27 20.20 12.35
N GLU A 177 -2.08 19.05 11.71
CA GLU A 177 -3.10 18.46 10.85
C GLU A 177 -3.83 17.34 11.59
N PHE A 178 -5.15 17.43 11.63
CA PHE A 178 -6.06 16.42 12.13
C PHE A 178 -6.67 15.71 10.92
N THR A 179 -6.46 14.41 10.79
CA THR A 179 -6.94 13.61 9.67
C THR A 179 -7.87 12.53 10.19
N ALA A 180 -9.12 12.53 9.72
CA ALA A 180 -10.06 11.46 10.00
C ALA A 180 -10.17 10.52 8.81
N ILE A 181 -9.70 9.28 9.00
CA ILE A 181 -9.88 8.23 8.00
C ILE A 181 -11.26 7.58 8.14
N THR A 182 -11.66 6.86 7.10
CA THR A 182 -12.94 6.15 7.03
C THR A 182 -13.02 5.07 8.09
N ILE A 183 -14.20 4.91 8.69
CA ILE A 183 -14.50 3.88 9.71
C ILE A 183 -15.06 2.58 9.13
N ALA A 184 -15.38 2.60 7.84
CA ALA A 184 -15.90 1.47 7.08
C ALA A 184 -15.28 1.47 5.67
N GLU A 185 -14.85 0.31 5.19
CA GLU A 185 -14.19 0.16 3.89
C GLU A 185 -14.65 -1.11 3.17
N ILE A 186 -14.87 -1.06 1.85
CA ILE A 186 -14.99 -2.26 1.02
C ILE A 186 -13.65 -3.01 1.01
N ASP A 187 -13.71 -4.33 1.23
CA ASP A 187 -12.56 -5.23 1.13
C ASP A 187 -12.28 -5.56 -0.34
N ALA A 188 -11.35 -4.83 -0.95
CA ALA A 188 -10.94 -5.06 -2.33
C ALA A 188 -10.30 -6.43 -2.59
N GLY A 189 -9.81 -7.12 -1.55
CA GLY A 189 -9.14 -8.42 -1.67
C GLY A 189 -10.14 -9.58 -1.80
N GLU A 190 -11.25 -9.54 -1.06
CA GLU A 190 -12.27 -10.60 -1.06
C GLU A 190 -13.56 -10.26 -1.84
N SER A 191 -13.78 -9.00 -2.20
CA SER A 191 -14.97 -8.59 -2.94
C SER A 191 -14.82 -8.89 -4.44
N THR A 192 -15.80 -9.57 -5.03
CA THR A 192 -15.74 -10.04 -6.41
C THR A 192 -17.12 -10.25 -7.02
N VAL A 193 -17.21 -10.33 -8.34
CA VAL A 193 -18.37 -10.89 -9.05
C VAL A 193 -17.91 -12.21 -9.67
N ASP A 194 -18.70 -13.27 -9.57
CA ASP A 194 -18.46 -14.54 -10.26
C ASP A 194 -19.73 -14.96 -10.97
N GLY A 195 -19.74 -14.84 -12.31
CA GLY A 195 -20.90 -15.03 -13.16
C GLY A 195 -22.04 -14.08 -12.78
N THR A 196 -23.06 -14.63 -12.13
CA THR A 196 -24.27 -13.89 -11.71
C THR A 196 -24.29 -13.58 -10.21
N LYS A 197 -23.19 -13.78 -9.49
CA LYS A 197 -23.14 -13.58 -8.03
C LYS A 197 -22.10 -12.53 -7.67
N ALA A 198 -22.52 -11.44 -7.04
CA ALA A 198 -21.62 -10.48 -6.42
C ALA A 198 -21.45 -10.81 -4.93
N ARG A 199 -20.20 -10.89 -4.48
CA ARG A 199 -19.80 -11.03 -3.08
C ARG A 199 -19.08 -9.75 -2.67
N VAL A 200 -19.62 -9.04 -1.68
CA VAL A 200 -19.08 -7.76 -1.21
C VAL A 200 -18.73 -7.84 0.25
N GLY A 201 -17.45 -7.69 0.56
CA GLY A 201 -16.90 -7.66 1.91
C GLY A 201 -16.70 -6.23 2.41
N ILE A 202 -16.92 -6.01 3.71
CA ILE A 202 -16.73 -4.71 4.37
C ILE A 202 -15.89 -4.90 5.63
N PHE A 203 -14.78 -4.16 5.75
CA PHE A 203 -14.09 -3.94 7.02
C PHE A 203 -14.71 -2.78 7.78
N PHE A 204 -14.95 -2.97 9.06
CA PHE A 204 -15.60 -2.00 9.91
C PHE A 204 -14.99 -1.96 11.32
N SER A 205 -15.07 -0.80 11.97
CA SER A 205 -14.57 -0.61 13.34
C SER A 205 -15.26 -1.54 14.34
N PRO A 206 -14.51 -2.22 15.23
CA PRO A 206 -15.10 -3.07 16.26
C PRO A 206 -15.75 -2.27 17.41
N HIS A 207 -15.52 -0.95 17.47
CA HIS A 207 -15.99 -0.07 18.55
C HIS A 207 -17.28 0.68 18.21
N LEU A 208 -17.88 0.38 17.07
CA LEU A 208 -19.13 0.98 16.62
C LEU A 208 -20.21 -0.09 16.44
N PRO A 209 -21.49 0.29 16.62
CA PRO A 209 -22.58 -0.64 16.39
C PRO A 209 -22.78 -0.85 14.88
N THR A 210 -22.95 -2.10 14.47
CA THR A 210 -23.08 -2.45 13.05
C THR A 210 -24.41 -2.03 12.45
N ASP A 211 -25.46 -1.83 13.25
CA ASP A 211 -26.83 -1.52 12.82
C ASP A 211 -26.95 -0.25 11.96
N LYS A 212 -25.98 0.66 12.10
CA LYS A 212 -25.85 1.91 11.33
C LYS A 212 -25.09 1.76 10.01
N VAL A 213 -24.50 0.60 9.74
CA VAL A 213 -23.81 0.32 8.48
C VAL A 213 -24.84 0.04 7.39
N SER A 214 -24.58 0.56 6.19
CA SER A 214 -25.34 0.22 4.99
C SER A 214 -24.44 0.11 3.77
N LEU A 215 -24.90 -0.65 2.79
CA LEU A 215 -24.20 -0.90 1.54
C LEU A 215 -25.11 -0.55 0.37
N GLY A 216 -24.71 0.44 -0.43
CA GLY A 216 -25.31 0.75 -1.70
C GLY A 216 -24.58 0.04 -2.83
N LEU A 217 -25.31 -0.58 -3.75
CA LEU A 217 -24.76 -1.17 -4.96
C LEU A 217 -25.34 -0.48 -6.20
N ILE A 218 -24.49 -0.06 -7.12
CA ILE A 218 -24.88 0.35 -8.47
C ILE A 218 -24.39 -0.72 -9.43
N VAL A 219 -25.32 -1.49 -9.97
CA VAL A 219 -25.03 -2.62 -10.86
C VAL A 219 -25.08 -2.12 -12.30
N GLN A 220 -23.96 -2.21 -12.99
CA GLN A 220 -23.79 -1.78 -14.38
C GLN A 220 -23.55 -2.99 -15.28
N GLY A 221 -24.24 -3.00 -16.41
CA GLY A 221 -23.93 -3.90 -17.53
C GLY A 221 -23.01 -3.18 -18.52
N ILE A 222 -22.83 -3.80 -19.69
CA ILE A 222 -21.90 -3.32 -20.72
C ILE A 222 -22.25 -1.90 -21.19
N ASP A 223 -23.54 -1.56 -21.30
CA ASP A 223 -23.98 -0.28 -21.90
C ASP A 223 -24.92 0.56 -21.04
N GLN A 224 -25.31 0.10 -19.85
CA GLN A 224 -26.25 0.83 -18.99
C GLN A 224 -26.17 0.45 -17.51
N VAL A 225 -26.57 1.38 -16.64
CA VAL A 225 -26.87 1.06 -15.24
C VAL A 225 -28.14 0.22 -15.22
N HIS A 226 -28.02 -1.04 -14.81
CA HIS A 226 -29.17 -1.94 -14.69
C HIS A 226 -29.98 -1.65 -13.44
N GLU A 227 -29.31 -1.40 -12.32
CA GLU A 227 -29.99 -1.35 -11.03
C GLU A 227 -29.23 -0.56 -9.98
N ARG A 228 -29.95 0.01 -9.02
CA ARG A 228 -29.42 0.57 -7.78
C ARG A 228 -30.11 -0.13 -6.62
N ARG A 229 -29.32 -0.77 -5.76
CA ARG A 229 -29.82 -1.47 -4.56
C ARG A 229 -29.24 -0.85 -3.31
N TYR A 230 -29.99 -0.98 -2.23
CA TYR A 230 -29.60 -0.53 -0.90
C TYR A 230 -29.82 -1.68 0.08
N PHE A 231 -28.80 -1.94 0.90
CA PHE A 231 -28.81 -2.99 1.92
C PHE A 231 -28.52 -2.34 3.27
N SER A 232 -29.37 -2.67 4.24
CA SER A 232 -29.19 -2.34 5.64
C SER A 232 -28.25 -3.33 6.31
N SER A 233 -27.78 -3.03 7.52
CA SER A 233 -26.91 -3.92 8.28
C SER A 233 -27.45 -5.36 8.45
N ASN A 234 -28.77 -5.51 8.55
CA ASN A 234 -29.43 -6.81 8.72
C ASN A 234 -29.34 -7.71 7.48
N ASP A 235 -29.04 -7.12 6.31
CA ASP A 235 -28.84 -7.86 5.07
C ASP A 235 -27.41 -8.41 4.94
N LEU A 236 -26.50 -8.00 5.84
CA LEU A 236 -25.11 -8.48 5.88
C LEU A 236 -24.93 -9.58 6.92
N THR A 237 -24.08 -10.55 6.57
CA THR A 237 -23.58 -11.54 7.53
C THR A 237 -22.35 -10.97 8.23
N TRP A 238 -22.47 -10.66 9.52
CA TRP A 238 -21.39 -10.10 10.31
C TRP A 238 -20.55 -11.18 10.99
N THR A 239 -19.24 -11.02 10.94
CA THR A 239 -18.25 -11.83 11.65
C THR A 239 -17.21 -10.92 12.30
N THR A 240 -16.53 -11.41 13.34
CA THR A 240 -15.39 -10.70 13.94
C THR A 240 -14.09 -11.31 13.40
N ARG A 241 -13.20 -10.47 12.88
CA ARG A 241 -11.88 -10.87 12.35
C ARG A 241 -10.80 -10.06 13.06
N GLU A 242 -9.99 -10.72 13.88
CA GLU A 242 -8.89 -10.14 14.67
C GLU A 242 -9.28 -8.82 15.37
N LEU A 243 -9.00 -7.69 14.71
CA LEU A 243 -9.14 -6.33 15.22
C LEU A 243 -10.24 -5.53 14.51
N SER A 244 -11.14 -6.21 13.79
CA SER A 244 -12.21 -5.59 12.99
C SER A 244 -13.50 -6.41 12.97
N GLN A 245 -14.60 -5.75 12.65
CA GLN A 245 -15.83 -6.40 12.22
C GLN A 245 -15.83 -6.54 10.69
N TYR A 246 -16.34 -7.66 10.20
CA TYR A 246 -16.40 -7.97 8.79
C TYR A 246 -17.84 -8.30 8.38
N GLY A 247 -18.41 -7.45 7.53
CA GLY A 247 -19.74 -7.63 6.96
C GLY A 247 -19.65 -8.23 5.56
N LEU A 248 -20.41 -9.30 5.30
CA LEU A 248 -20.45 -9.96 4.00
C LEU A 248 -21.87 -9.88 3.40
N LEU A 249 -21.96 -9.40 2.17
CA LEU A 249 -23.17 -9.44 1.37
C LEU A 249 -22.97 -10.34 0.15
N GLU A 250 -23.93 -11.20 -0.14
CA GLU A 250 -24.00 -11.97 -1.38
C GLU A 250 -25.31 -11.68 -2.11
N VAL A 251 -25.24 -11.26 -3.37
CA VAL A 251 -26.43 -10.89 -4.16
C VAL A 251 -26.31 -11.35 -5.60
N THR A 252 -27.45 -11.63 -6.23
CA THR A 252 -27.51 -11.95 -7.66
C THR A 252 -27.40 -10.68 -8.49
N VAL A 253 -26.51 -10.66 -9.46
CA VAL A 253 -26.31 -9.60 -10.46
C VAL A 253 -26.39 -10.20 -11.87
N PRO A 254 -26.65 -9.40 -12.91
CA PRO A 254 -26.52 -9.87 -14.29
C PRO A 254 -25.12 -10.41 -14.58
N GLU A 255 -25.03 -11.37 -15.50
CA GLU A 255 -23.74 -11.92 -15.93
C GLU A 255 -22.84 -10.83 -16.52
N GLY A 256 -21.57 -10.81 -16.12
CA GLY A 256 -20.60 -9.81 -16.57
C GLY A 256 -20.81 -8.41 -15.98
N ALA A 257 -21.63 -8.26 -14.94
CA ALA A 257 -21.85 -6.96 -14.32
C ALA A 257 -20.60 -6.40 -13.65
N ILE A 258 -20.46 -5.08 -13.72
CA ILE A 258 -19.55 -4.29 -12.88
C ILE A 258 -20.41 -3.62 -11.80
N VAL A 259 -20.02 -3.78 -10.54
CA VAL A 259 -20.75 -3.28 -9.38
C VAL A 259 -19.92 -2.21 -8.67
N ASN A 260 -20.45 -0.98 -8.62
CA ASN A 260 -19.95 0.05 -7.73
C ASN A 260 -20.56 -0.15 -6.34
N CYS A 261 -19.71 -0.48 -5.38
CA CYS A 261 -20.07 -0.72 -4.00
C CYS A 261 -19.79 0.55 -3.20
N ILE A 262 -20.77 1.03 -2.44
CA ILE A 262 -20.64 2.24 -1.60
C ILE A 262 -21.01 1.85 -0.17
N VAL A 263 -20.02 1.78 0.72
CA VAL A 263 -20.27 1.58 2.15
C VAL A 263 -20.54 2.93 2.82
N SER A 264 -21.60 2.97 3.62
CA SER A 264 -22.00 4.12 4.41
C SER A 264 -22.17 3.74 5.87
N TYR A 265 -21.97 4.69 6.76
CA TYR A 265 -22.25 4.55 8.18
C TYR A 265 -23.04 5.78 8.65
N ASP A 266 -24.17 5.55 9.32
CA ASP A 266 -25.06 6.61 9.83
C ASP A 266 -25.46 7.63 8.74
N GLY A 267 -25.78 7.12 7.54
CA GLY A 267 -26.16 7.93 6.38
C GLY A 267 -24.99 8.65 5.66
N LEU A 268 -23.75 8.50 6.14
CA LEU A 268 -22.57 9.11 5.53
C LEU A 268 -21.77 8.07 4.75
N ALA A 269 -21.61 8.29 3.44
CA ALA A 269 -20.71 7.50 2.61
C ALA A 269 -19.27 7.58 3.14
N GLN A 270 -18.63 6.42 3.29
CA GLN A 270 -17.29 6.26 3.83
C GLN A 270 -16.30 5.93 2.70
N HIS A 271 -16.56 4.86 1.96
CA HIS A 271 -15.68 4.37 0.90
C HIS A 271 -16.55 3.85 -0.24
N TYR A 272 -16.12 4.05 -1.48
CA TYR A 272 -16.69 3.34 -2.62
C TYR A 272 -15.61 2.58 -3.38
N PHE A 273 -15.99 1.47 -4.00
CA PHE A 273 -15.05 0.62 -4.73
C PHE A 273 -15.78 -0.13 -5.84
N TRP A 274 -15.08 -0.37 -6.96
CA TRP A 274 -15.63 -1.08 -8.10
C TRP A 274 -15.17 -2.53 -8.09
N ILE A 275 -16.13 -3.46 -8.19
CA ILE A 275 -15.87 -4.88 -8.40
C ILE A 275 -16.49 -5.32 -9.71
N GLY A 276 -15.93 -6.32 -10.35
CA GLY A 276 -16.46 -6.89 -11.58
C GLY A 276 -16.07 -8.34 -11.69
N ASP A 277 -16.62 -9.03 -12.69
CA ASP A 277 -16.30 -10.43 -12.89
C ASP A 277 -14.90 -10.54 -13.51
N PRO A 278 -13.90 -11.11 -12.80
CA PRO A 278 -12.56 -11.26 -13.34
C PRO A 278 -12.50 -12.34 -14.44
N LYS A 279 -13.61 -12.94 -14.86
CA LYS A 279 -13.73 -13.85 -16.02
C LYS A 279 -14.48 -13.25 -17.20
N VAL A 280 -15.00 -12.01 -17.07
CA VAL A 280 -15.73 -11.33 -18.15
C VAL A 280 -15.23 -9.91 -18.38
N THR A 281 -14.87 -9.22 -17.29
CA THR A 281 -14.33 -7.86 -17.34
C THR A 281 -12.99 -7.89 -18.03
N ARG A 282 -12.96 -7.39 -19.28
CA ARG A 282 -11.74 -7.35 -20.07
C ARG A 282 -10.68 -6.54 -19.34
N ASN A 283 -9.45 -7.03 -19.41
CA ASN A 283 -8.31 -6.32 -18.87
C ASN A 283 -8.11 -4.98 -19.61
N PRO A 284 -8.22 -3.82 -18.94
CA PRO A 284 -8.07 -2.54 -19.60
C PRO A 284 -6.63 -2.33 -20.13
N ARG A 285 -5.62 -2.91 -19.48
CA ARG A 285 -4.23 -2.89 -19.96
C ARG A 285 -4.10 -3.67 -21.27
N ARG A 286 -4.78 -4.82 -21.36
CA ARG A 286 -4.83 -5.61 -22.59
C ARG A 286 -5.56 -4.88 -23.70
N ALA A 287 -6.73 -4.31 -23.43
CA ALA A 287 -7.47 -3.53 -24.42
C ALA A 287 -6.65 -2.35 -24.95
N ALA A 288 -5.89 -1.67 -24.07
CA ALA A 288 -4.99 -0.59 -24.46
C ALA A 288 -3.82 -1.09 -25.34
N LEU A 289 -3.22 -2.24 -24.99
CA LEU A 289 -2.14 -2.81 -25.80
C LEU A 289 -2.66 -3.33 -27.14
N GLU A 290 -3.82 -3.98 -27.17
CA GLU A 290 -4.47 -4.48 -28.39
C GLU A 290 -4.85 -3.35 -29.35
N ALA A 291 -5.04 -2.12 -28.87
CA ALA A 291 -5.23 -0.96 -29.72
C ALA A 291 -3.98 -0.62 -30.55
N ALA A 292 -2.79 -1.00 -30.09
CA ALA A 292 -1.51 -0.83 -30.80
C ALA A 292 -1.03 -2.11 -31.48
N ASP A 293 -1.18 -3.27 -30.81
CA ASP A 293 -0.82 -4.60 -31.30
C ASP A 293 -2.08 -5.48 -31.37
N GLY A 294 -2.81 -5.37 -32.49
CA GLY A 294 -4.09 -6.05 -32.68
C GLY A 294 -4.02 -7.55 -32.41
N GLU A 295 -4.87 -8.03 -31.48
CA GLU A 295 -4.89 -9.42 -30.98
C GLU A 295 -3.55 -9.89 -30.37
N LEU A 296 -2.70 -8.96 -29.94
CA LEU A 296 -1.36 -9.20 -29.38
C LEU A 296 -0.42 -9.98 -30.32
N LYS A 297 -0.58 -9.83 -31.65
CA LYS A 297 0.16 -10.62 -32.66
C LYS A 297 1.68 -10.51 -32.51
N HIS A 298 2.20 -9.31 -32.34
CA HIS A 298 3.64 -9.11 -32.22
C HIS A 298 4.16 -9.63 -30.88
N MET A 299 3.42 -9.39 -29.79
CA MET A 299 3.76 -9.93 -28.48
C MET A 299 3.81 -11.47 -28.49
N VAL A 300 2.82 -12.14 -29.08
CA VAL A 300 2.79 -13.61 -29.22
C VAL A 300 3.98 -14.11 -30.03
N GLU A 301 4.31 -13.43 -31.13
CA GLU A 301 5.46 -13.77 -31.97
C GLU A 301 6.78 -13.64 -31.19
N PHE A 302 6.95 -12.56 -30.43
CA PHE A 302 8.12 -12.33 -29.58
C PHE A 302 8.26 -13.34 -28.47
N LEU A 303 7.16 -13.66 -27.76
CA LEU A 303 7.15 -14.71 -26.75
C LEU A 303 7.55 -16.07 -27.34
N SER A 304 7.26 -16.33 -28.61
CA SER A 304 7.63 -17.59 -29.27
C SER A 304 9.15 -17.77 -29.46
N ALA A 305 9.94 -16.69 -29.40
CA ALA A 305 11.40 -16.70 -29.57
C ALA A 305 11.90 -17.35 -30.89
N LYS A 306 11.10 -17.30 -31.97
CA LYS A 306 11.41 -17.91 -33.27
C LYS A 306 12.17 -16.99 -34.25
N LYS A 307 12.43 -15.73 -33.88
CA LYS A 307 13.08 -14.71 -34.74
C LYS A 307 14.60 -14.77 -34.72
N LYS A 308 15.22 -13.97 -35.61
CA LYS A 308 16.67 -13.86 -35.78
C LYS A 308 17.39 -13.16 -34.59
N GLN A 309 16.68 -12.34 -33.81
CA GLN A 309 17.14 -11.76 -32.54
C GLN A 309 16.13 -12.12 -31.42
N PRO A 310 16.07 -13.40 -31.03
CA PRO A 310 14.96 -13.89 -30.24
C PRO A 310 15.01 -13.47 -28.77
N GLN A 311 16.18 -13.10 -28.23
CA GLN A 311 16.35 -12.80 -26.81
C GLN A 311 15.76 -11.43 -26.42
N ASP A 312 16.17 -10.34 -27.07
CA ASP A 312 15.70 -8.99 -26.74
C ASP A 312 14.19 -8.83 -26.95
N ASP A 313 13.67 -9.40 -28.05
CA ASP A 313 12.24 -9.44 -28.34
C ASP A 313 11.46 -10.22 -27.26
N PHE A 314 12.01 -11.37 -26.83
CA PHE A 314 11.41 -12.20 -25.79
C PHE A 314 11.38 -11.48 -24.44
N GLU A 315 12.48 -10.84 -24.02
CA GLU A 315 12.56 -10.04 -22.80
C GLU A 315 11.51 -8.92 -22.79
N LEU A 316 11.41 -8.17 -23.89
CA LEU A 316 10.42 -7.12 -24.03
C LEU A 316 8.98 -7.64 -23.90
N ALA A 317 8.69 -8.77 -24.54
CA ALA A 317 7.36 -9.37 -24.49
C ALA A 317 7.01 -9.96 -23.12
N VAL A 318 7.99 -10.49 -22.38
CA VAL A 318 7.83 -10.91 -20.98
C VAL A 318 7.52 -9.69 -20.10
N ALA A 319 8.18 -8.55 -20.30
CA ALA A 319 7.86 -7.33 -19.56
C ALA A 319 6.42 -6.85 -19.82
N TRP A 320 5.95 -6.93 -21.07
CA TRP A 320 4.54 -6.66 -21.40
C TRP A 320 3.60 -7.66 -20.74
N LEU A 321 3.94 -8.95 -20.69
CA LEU A 321 3.15 -9.96 -20.00
C LEU A 321 2.97 -9.63 -18.51
N PHE A 322 4.04 -9.28 -17.79
CA PHE A 322 3.95 -8.85 -16.40
C PHE A 322 3.10 -7.60 -16.22
N TRP A 323 3.24 -6.62 -17.11
CA TRP A 323 2.38 -5.44 -17.09
C TRP A 323 0.91 -5.79 -17.30
N LEU A 324 0.59 -6.66 -18.25
CA LEU A 324 -0.78 -7.14 -18.45
C LEU A 324 -1.32 -7.91 -17.23
N LEU A 325 -0.47 -8.63 -16.50
CA LEU A 325 -0.84 -9.35 -15.27
C LEU A 325 -1.04 -8.45 -14.04
N GLY A 326 -0.84 -7.14 -14.16
CA GLY A 326 -1.10 -6.18 -13.08
C GLY A 326 0.15 -5.65 -12.39
N PHE A 327 1.33 -6.18 -12.71
CA PHE A 327 2.61 -5.70 -12.14
C PHE A 327 3.02 -4.35 -12.75
N SER A 328 3.89 -3.64 -12.05
CA SER A 328 4.69 -2.55 -12.60
C SER A 328 6.04 -3.12 -13.04
N ALA A 329 6.37 -3.03 -14.34
CA ALA A 329 7.59 -3.62 -14.88
C ALA A 329 8.62 -2.55 -15.26
N ALA A 330 9.86 -2.71 -14.79
CA ALA A 330 11.01 -1.93 -15.19
C ALA A 330 11.93 -2.81 -16.05
N HIS A 331 11.81 -2.67 -17.38
CA HIS A 331 12.65 -3.37 -18.35
C HIS A 331 14.05 -2.74 -18.39
N LEU A 332 15.09 -3.52 -18.12
CA LEU A 332 16.47 -3.04 -17.98
C LEU A 332 17.33 -3.35 -19.21
N GLY A 333 16.91 -4.31 -20.05
CA GLY A 333 17.65 -4.82 -21.21
C GLY A 333 17.98 -3.80 -22.32
N THR A 334 17.47 -2.56 -22.26
CA THR A 334 17.70 -1.54 -23.30
C THR A 334 18.23 -0.19 -22.80
N VAL A 335 18.45 -0.02 -21.49
CA VAL A 335 18.65 1.32 -20.90
C VAL A 335 20.13 1.75 -20.87
N SER A 336 21.05 0.86 -20.51
CA SER A 336 22.51 1.10 -20.58
C SER A 336 23.30 -0.19 -20.43
N THR A 337 24.51 -0.28 -20.98
CA THR A 337 25.34 -1.51 -20.94
C THR A 337 25.58 -2.03 -19.52
N LYS A 338 25.67 -1.15 -18.52
CA LYS A 338 25.82 -1.54 -17.10
C LYS A 338 24.55 -2.10 -16.46
N LEU A 339 23.38 -1.71 -16.94
CA LEU A 339 22.09 -2.19 -16.43
C LEU A 339 21.64 -3.46 -17.16
N MET A 340 21.98 -3.60 -18.44
CA MET A 340 21.76 -4.82 -19.24
C MET A 340 22.42 -6.05 -18.59
N ASP A 341 23.64 -5.91 -18.06
CA ASP A 341 24.36 -7.02 -17.44
C ASP A 341 23.82 -7.42 -16.05
N TRP A 342 22.90 -6.63 -15.47
CA TRP A 342 22.45 -6.83 -14.09
C TRP A 342 21.22 -7.72 -13.96
N SER A 343 20.17 -7.54 -14.75
CA SER A 343 19.05 -8.49 -14.90
C SER A 343 18.13 -7.94 -15.98
N ASP A 344 17.28 -8.77 -16.57
CA ASP A 344 16.47 -8.33 -17.71
C ASP A 344 15.35 -7.38 -17.28
N MET A 345 14.72 -7.64 -16.13
CA MET A 345 13.74 -6.71 -15.56
C MET A 345 13.51 -6.88 -14.04
N ILE A 346 12.96 -5.84 -13.45
CA ILE A 346 12.40 -5.86 -12.09
C ILE A 346 10.90 -5.62 -12.21
N VAL A 347 10.09 -6.43 -11.53
CA VAL A 347 8.64 -6.23 -11.47
C VAL A 347 8.16 -6.06 -10.04
N ALA A 348 7.18 -5.19 -9.84
CA ALA A 348 6.62 -4.87 -8.53
C ALA A 348 5.10 -5.11 -8.49
N THR A 349 4.62 -5.66 -7.39
CA THR A 349 3.17 -5.76 -7.12
C THR A 349 2.63 -4.45 -6.56
N PRO A 350 1.30 -4.21 -6.58
CA PRO A 350 0.68 -3.06 -5.92
C PRO A 350 1.00 -2.94 -4.42
N ARG A 351 1.18 -4.05 -3.68
CA ARG A 351 1.63 -4.02 -2.27
C ARG A 351 3.12 -3.74 -2.09
N GLY A 352 3.88 -3.64 -3.17
CA GLY A 352 5.31 -3.32 -3.16
C GLY A 352 6.26 -4.51 -3.09
N ASN A 353 5.76 -5.76 -3.15
CA ASN A 353 6.61 -6.93 -3.29
C ASN A 353 7.33 -6.92 -4.65
N LEU A 354 8.56 -7.43 -4.72
CA LEU A 354 9.37 -7.38 -5.92
C LEU A 354 9.73 -8.77 -6.42
N ALA A 355 9.76 -8.94 -7.74
CA ALA A 355 10.41 -10.05 -8.39
C ALA A 355 11.56 -9.55 -9.29
N ILE A 356 12.68 -10.26 -9.23
CA ILE A 356 13.84 -10.03 -10.10
C ILE A 356 13.80 -11.11 -11.16
N VAL A 357 13.72 -10.71 -12.42
CA VAL A 357 13.33 -11.59 -13.52
C VAL A 357 14.48 -11.69 -14.52
N GLU A 358 14.91 -12.92 -14.77
CA GLU A 358 15.83 -13.25 -15.86
C GLU A 358 15.10 -14.08 -16.92
N CYS A 359 15.30 -13.74 -18.18
CA CYS A 359 14.73 -14.39 -19.35
C CYS A 359 15.80 -15.19 -20.10
N THR A 360 15.39 -16.30 -20.69
CA THR A 360 16.25 -17.08 -21.58
C THR A 360 15.45 -17.75 -22.69
N VAL A 361 15.99 -17.72 -23.91
CA VAL A 361 15.46 -18.52 -25.02
C VAL A 361 16.08 -19.92 -25.09
N GLY A 362 17.12 -20.18 -24.29
CA GLY A 362 17.80 -21.47 -24.18
C GLY A 362 17.62 -22.12 -22.80
N ASN A 363 18.55 -23.00 -22.43
CA ASN A 363 18.58 -23.64 -21.13
C ASN A 363 18.80 -22.62 -19.99
N LEU A 364 18.29 -22.91 -18.80
CA LEU A 364 18.41 -22.08 -17.59
C LEU A 364 19.86 -22.01 -17.09
N LYS A 365 20.64 -23.07 -17.35
CA LYS A 365 22.07 -23.18 -16.98
C LYS A 365 23.02 -22.45 -17.92
N ALA A 366 22.55 -21.93 -19.05
CA ALA A 366 23.41 -21.18 -19.95
C ALA A 366 24.08 -20.02 -19.20
N ASP A 367 25.40 -19.87 -19.35
CA ASP A 367 26.19 -18.75 -18.84
C ASP A 367 26.05 -18.43 -17.35
N THR A 368 25.80 -19.44 -16.50
CA THR A 368 25.63 -19.30 -15.02
C THR A 368 24.50 -18.35 -14.61
N LYS A 369 23.49 -18.16 -15.48
CA LYS A 369 22.36 -17.24 -15.26
C LYS A 369 21.63 -17.48 -13.94
N LEU A 370 21.32 -18.74 -13.62
CA LEU A 370 20.69 -19.13 -12.36
C LEU A 370 21.48 -18.65 -11.13
N GLN A 371 22.78 -18.95 -11.06
CA GLN A 371 23.62 -18.56 -9.92
C GLN A 371 23.79 -17.03 -9.84
N LYS A 372 23.89 -16.36 -10.98
CA LYS A 372 23.91 -14.90 -11.06
C LYS A 372 22.62 -14.29 -10.52
N LEU A 373 21.46 -14.80 -10.93
CA LEU A 373 20.15 -14.33 -10.45
C LEU A 373 20.04 -14.45 -8.93
N VAL A 374 20.39 -15.61 -8.35
CA VAL A 374 20.40 -15.80 -6.89
C VAL A 374 21.33 -14.79 -6.20
N THR A 375 22.51 -14.57 -6.77
CA THR A 375 23.48 -13.59 -6.24
C THR A 375 22.91 -12.16 -6.29
N ARG A 376 22.28 -11.78 -7.41
CA ARG A 376 21.65 -10.46 -7.59
C ARG A 376 20.48 -10.27 -6.63
N VAL A 377 19.63 -11.28 -6.43
CA VAL A 377 18.54 -11.22 -5.44
C VAL A 377 19.09 -11.08 -4.01
N ALA A 378 20.16 -11.78 -3.66
CA ALA A 378 20.82 -11.59 -2.36
C ALA A 378 21.40 -10.17 -2.20
N GLU A 379 21.94 -9.59 -3.28
CA GLU A 379 22.38 -8.20 -3.29
C GLU A 379 21.21 -7.22 -3.09
N VAL A 380 20.10 -7.42 -3.81
CA VAL A 380 18.87 -6.62 -3.63
C VAL A 380 18.37 -6.76 -2.20
N ARG A 381 18.30 -7.98 -1.66
CA ARG A 381 17.88 -8.22 -0.27
C ARG A 381 18.74 -7.44 0.70
N LYS A 382 20.07 -7.50 0.55
CA LYS A 382 21.01 -6.74 1.38
C LYS A 382 20.77 -5.22 1.29
N ARG A 383 20.51 -4.70 0.08
CA ARG A 383 20.20 -3.27 -0.12
C ARG A 383 18.85 -2.88 0.49
N LEU A 384 17.82 -3.70 0.32
CA LEU A 384 16.51 -3.48 0.94
C LEU A 384 16.59 -3.55 2.47
N ASP A 385 17.36 -4.49 3.02
CA ASP A 385 17.59 -4.60 4.47
C ASP A 385 18.33 -3.38 5.01
N ALA A 386 19.35 -2.91 4.29
CA ALA A 386 20.04 -1.67 4.60
C ALA A 386 19.10 -0.45 4.51
N GLY A 387 18.09 -0.51 3.64
CA GLY A 387 17.03 0.49 3.51
C GLY A 387 15.79 0.26 4.39
N ASN A 388 15.85 -0.62 5.39
CA ASN A 388 14.74 -0.96 6.31
C ASN A 388 13.46 -1.50 5.64
N ASN A 389 13.58 -2.11 4.46
CA ASN A 389 12.47 -2.71 3.69
C ASN A 389 12.40 -4.23 3.90
N LYS A 390 12.57 -4.71 5.14
CA LYS A 390 12.60 -6.15 5.47
C LYS A 390 11.26 -6.85 5.23
N ASN A 391 10.16 -6.09 5.29
CA ASN A 391 8.81 -6.56 5.03
C ASN A 391 8.51 -6.81 3.54
N ILE A 392 9.33 -6.28 2.63
CA ILE A 392 9.17 -6.48 1.19
C ILE A 392 9.63 -7.88 0.83
N GLN A 393 8.75 -8.68 0.25
CA GLN A 393 9.11 -10.00 -0.25
C GLN A 393 9.84 -9.89 -1.58
N LEU A 394 10.83 -10.76 -1.77
CA LEU A 394 11.62 -10.89 -2.98
C LEU A 394 11.44 -12.29 -3.57
N LEU A 395 11.12 -12.35 -4.86
CA LEU A 395 11.03 -13.60 -5.60
C LEU A 395 12.01 -13.58 -6.78
N PRO A 396 13.04 -14.45 -6.82
CA PRO A 396 13.79 -14.68 -8.04
C PRO A 396 12.93 -15.46 -9.03
N VAL A 397 12.83 -14.96 -10.26
CA VAL A 397 12.04 -15.59 -11.34
C VAL A 397 12.92 -15.81 -12.56
N MET A 398 12.93 -17.03 -13.08
CA MET A 398 13.45 -17.33 -14.42
C MET A 398 12.31 -17.60 -15.39
N VAL A 399 12.33 -16.94 -16.54
CA VAL A 399 11.35 -17.11 -17.60
C VAL A 399 12.04 -17.71 -18.81
N SER A 400 11.56 -18.86 -19.29
CA SER A 400 12.14 -19.54 -20.45
C SER A 400 11.14 -19.74 -21.57
N ALA A 401 11.63 -19.61 -22.80
CA ALA A 401 10.89 -19.93 -24.02
C ALA A 401 10.71 -21.45 -24.24
N LYS A 402 11.39 -22.28 -23.44
CA LYS A 402 11.43 -23.75 -23.53
C LYS A 402 10.28 -24.41 -22.78
N ASP A 403 9.92 -25.60 -23.23
CA ASP A 403 8.86 -26.41 -22.61
C ASP A 403 9.35 -27.03 -21.29
N GLN A 404 8.42 -27.32 -20.38
CA GLN A 404 8.71 -27.94 -19.08
C GLN A 404 9.54 -29.23 -19.23
N ALA A 405 9.21 -30.07 -20.21
CA ALA A 405 9.90 -31.33 -20.45
C ALA A 405 11.37 -31.14 -20.86
N GLU A 406 11.71 -30.01 -21.52
CA GLU A 406 13.08 -29.69 -21.90
C GLU A 406 13.92 -29.19 -20.72
N LEU A 407 13.27 -28.67 -19.67
CA LEU A 407 13.92 -28.02 -18.53
C LEU A 407 13.78 -28.77 -17.20
N ASP A 408 13.16 -29.96 -17.18
CA ASP A 408 12.78 -30.67 -15.94
C ASP A 408 13.92 -30.76 -14.91
N ALA A 409 15.10 -31.21 -15.33
CA ALA A 409 16.29 -31.30 -14.47
C ALA A 409 16.83 -29.94 -14.00
N GLU A 410 16.63 -28.88 -14.78
CA GLU A 410 17.07 -27.52 -14.44
C GLU A 410 16.08 -26.81 -13.51
N ILE A 411 14.78 -27.15 -13.63
CA ILE A 411 13.71 -26.65 -12.77
C ILE A 411 13.87 -27.20 -11.35
N GLU A 412 14.14 -28.49 -11.19
CA GLU A 412 14.40 -29.07 -9.87
C GLU A 412 15.58 -28.36 -9.18
N GLU A 413 16.65 -28.05 -9.93
CA GLU A 413 17.78 -27.31 -9.39
C GLU A 413 17.40 -25.86 -9.02
N ALA A 414 16.67 -25.14 -9.89
CA ALA A 414 16.20 -23.78 -9.61
C ALA A 414 15.33 -23.73 -8.34
N GLN A 415 14.45 -24.71 -8.15
CA GLN A 415 13.61 -24.84 -6.96
C GLN A 415 14.44 -25.04 -5.68
N ARG A 416 15.57 -25.77 -5.73
CA ARG A 416 16.49 -25.88 -4.57
C ARG A 416 17.07 -24.53 -4.17
N TYR A 417 17.27 -23.63 -5.12
CA TYR A 417 17.70 -22.25 -4.87
C TYR A 417 16.56 -21.29 -4.53
N GLY A 418 15.31 -21.76 -4.48
CA GLY A 418 14.14 -20.93 -4.23
C GLY A 418 13.81 -19.98 -5.39
N VAL A 419 14.12 -20.39 -6.62
CA VAL A 419 13.84 -19.64 -7.84
C VAL A 419 12.57 -20.20 -8.49
N TYR A 420 11.60 -19.32 -8.74
CA TYR A 420 10.40 -19.65 -9.49
C TYR A 420 10.71 -19.72 -10.98
N VAL A 421 10.25 -20.76 -11.68
CA VAL A 421 10.51 -20.93 -13.12
C VAL A 421 9.20 -20.86 -13.89
N MET A 422 9.13 -19.96 -14.87
CA MET A 422 8.07 -19.89 -15.86
C MET A 422 8.56 -20.53 -17.16
N THR A 423 7.93 -21.62 -17.59
CA THR A 423 8.21 -22.28 -18.87
C THR A 423 7.28 -21.77 -19.96
N ARG A 424 7.39 -22.31 -21.18
CA ARG A 424 6.44 -22.06 -22.27
C ARG A 424 4.99 -22.21 -21.82
N GLU A 425 4.67 -23.30 -21.14
CA GLU A 425 3.33 -23.61 -20.67
C GLU A 425 2.84 -22.58 -19.63
N SER A 426 3.74 -22.15 -18.73
CA SER A 426 3.45 -21.07 -17.78
C SER A 426 3.17 -19.75 -18.49
N ILE A 427 3.95 -19.42 -19.54
CA ILE A 427 3.77 -18.21 -20.35
C ILE A 427 2.43 -18.25 -21.08
N ASP A 428 2.07 -19.37 -21.71
CA ASP A 428 0.82 -19.52 -22.45
C ASP A 428 -0.39 -19.43 -21.51
N SER A 429 -0.31 -20.07 -20.33
CA SER A 429 -1.31 -19.97 -19.26
C SER A 429 -1.44 -18.52 -18.76
N ALA A 430 -0.33 -17.84 -18.50
CA ALA A 430 -0.30 -16.46 -18.08
C ALA A 430 -0.90 -15.52 -19.14
N LEU A 431 -0.57 -15.73 -20.42
CA LEU A 431 -1.10 -14.95 -21.53
C LEU A 431 -2.62 -15.13 -21.64
N ALA A 432 -3.14 -16.35 -21.49
CA ALA A 432 -4.58 -16.61 -21.47
C ALA A 432 -5.27 -15.85 -20.32
N ARG A 433 -4.65 -15.83 -19.14
CA ARG A 433 -5.17 -15.08 -17.98
C ARG A 433 -5.27 -13.57 -18.24
N THR A 434 -4.42 -13.00 -19.10
CA THR A 434 -4.46 -11.55 -19.38
C THR A 434 -5.75 -11.07 -20.05
N ALA A 435 -6.59 -11.97 -20.56
CA ALA A 435 -7.92 -11.62 -21.10
C ALA A 435 -8.75 -10.82 -20.09
N PHE A 436 -8.50 -11.03 -18.80
CA PHE A 436 -9.23 -10.38 -17.71
C PHE A 436 -8.31 -9.70 -16.70
N ILE A 437 -8.89 -8.86 -15.85
CA ILE A 437 -8.16 -8.15 -14.79
C ILE A 437 -7.54 -9.19 -13.84
N ASN A 438 -6.22 -9.13 -13.67
CA ASN A 438 -5.49 -9.99 -12.76
C ASN A 438 -5.10 -9.24 -11.47
N ASN A 439 -5.02 -9.99 -10.38
CA ASN A 439 -4.44 -9.53 -9.13
C ASN A 439 -2.96 -9.97 -9.08
N ALA A 440 -2.06 -9.01 -9.25
CA ALA A 440 -0.62 -9.25 -9.24
C ALA A 440 -0.10 -9.69 -7.86
N ASP A 441 -0.67 -9.16 -6.76
CA ASP A 441 -0.31 -9.59 -5.41
C ASP A 441 -0.66 -11.06 -5.19
N ARG A 442 -1.87 -11.48 -5.58
CA ARG A 442 -2.27 -12.89 -5.49
C ARG A 442 -1.39 -13.79 -6.35
N THR A 443 -1.08 -13.36 -7.58
CA THR A 443 -0.21 -14.12 -8.50
C THR A 443 1.20 -14.28 -7.92
N PHE A 444 1.71 -13.24 -7.27
CA PHE A 444 2.99 -13.27 -6.58
C PHE A 444 2.96 -14.22 -5.36
N ASP A 445 1.92 -14.12 -4.53
CA ASP A 445 1.76 -14.96 -3.33
C ASP A 445 1.64 -16.45 -3.71
N GLU A 446 0.91 -16.78 -4.79
CA GLU A 446 0.79 -18.13 -5.33
C GLU A 446 2.16 -18.68 -5.80
N ALA A 447 2.91 -17.89 -6.59
CA ALA A 447 4.23 -18.29 -7.07
C ALA A 447 5.27 -18.45 -5.94
N LEU A 448 5.21 -17.58 -4.93
CA LEU A 448 6.06 -17.66 -3.75
C LEU A 448 5.76 -18.92 -2.94
N ALA A 449 4.47 -19.22 -2.72
CA ALA A 449 4.03 -20.41 -2.00
C ALA A 449 4.46 -21.70 -2.72
N GLU A 450 4.26 -21.78 -4.04
CA GLU A 450 4.68 -22.93 -4.86
C GLU A 450 6.20 -23.16 -4.78
N THR A 451 6.98 -22.08 -4.86
CA THR A 451 8.45 -22.15 -4.79
C THR A 451 8.92 -22.67 -3.43
N GLU A 452 8.32 -22.17 -2.35
CA GLU A 452 8.66 -22.61 -0.99
C GLU A 452 8.23 -24.06 -0.72
N GLU A 453 7.05 -24.47 -1.17
CA GLU A 453 6.58 -25.86 -1.05
C GLU A 453 7.51 -26.82 -1.81
N ALA A 454 7.87 -26.49 -3.05
CA ALA A 454 8.81 -27.29 -3.85
C ALA A 454 10.18 -27.41 -3.18
N ARG A 455 10.71 -26.31 -2.64
CA ARG A 455 11.98 -26.28 -1.92
C ARG A 455 11.96 -27.16 -0.66
N LEU A 456 10.89 -27.06 0.13
CA LEU A 456 10.73 -27.89 1.34
C LEU A 456 10.63 -29.38 1.00
N ARG A 457 9.89 -29.74 -0.06
CA ARG A 457 9.76 -31.12 -0.54
C ARG A 457 11.12 -31.72 -0.92
N LEU A 458 11.94 -30.98 -1.67
CA LEU A 458 13.26 -31.42 -2.11
C LEU A 458 14.26 -31.54 -0.95
N ASN A 459 14.22 -30.60 0.00
CA ASN A 459 15.06 -30.68 1.20
C ASN A 459 14.72 -31.89 2.07
N LYS A 460 13.42 -32.21 2.24
CA LYS A 460 12.98 -33.39 2.96
C LYS A 460 13.45 -34.70 2.30
N ALA A 461 13.31 -34.81 0.97
CA ALA A 461 13.76 -35.98 0.23
C ALA A 461 15.28 -36.21 0.38
N LYS A 462 16.08 -35.14 0.49
CA LYS A 462 17.52 -35.25 0.76
C LYS A 462 17.80 -35.80 2.16
N THR A 463 17.11 -35.29 3.18
CA THR A 463 17.26 -35.76 4.56
C THR A 463 16.87 -37.24 4.71
N ASP A 464 15.79 -37.67 4.06
CA ASP A 464 15.34 -39.08 4.12
C ASP A 464 16.36 -40.04 3.47
N VAL A 465 17.01 -39.63 2.37
CA VAL A 465 18.08 -40.41 1.73
C VAL A 465 19.34 -40.48 2.60
N GLU A 466 19.72 -39.38 3.26
CA GLU A 466 20.87 -39.33 4.17
C GLU A 466 20.64 -40.10 5.49
N THR A 467 19.38 -40.34 5.88
CA THR A 467 19.03 -41.12 7.08
C THR A 467 18.94 -42.63 6.80
N LEU A 468 18.83 -43.02 5.52
CA LEU A 468 18.77 -44.41 5.05
C LEU A 468 20.13 -44.95 4.59
N ALA A 469 21.13 -44.08 4.40
CA ALA A 469 22.51 -44.40 4.08
C ALA A 469 23.37 -44.45 5.36
#